data_AF-A0A1X1FCB6-F1
#
_entry.id   AF-A0A1X1FCB6-F1
#
_cell.length_a   1.000
_cell.length_b   1.000
_cell.length_c   1.000
_cell.angle_alpha   90.00
_cell.angle_beta   90.00
_cell.angle_gamma   90.00
#
_symmetry.space_group_name_H-M   'P 1'
#
loop_
_entity.id
_entity.type
_entity.pdbx_description
1 polymer ?
#
loop_
_entity_poly.entity_id
_entity_poly.type
_entity_poly.pdbx_seq_one_letter_code
_entity_poly.pdbx_strand_id
1 'polypeptide(L)' 'MDFETISFFYGLGYLTPNIEWYTQYGFITPDQYKQITGKDYVAPTK' A
#
# COMPACT_ATOMS: atom_id res chain seq x y z
N MET A 1 9.63 -6.59 -1.05
CA MET A 1 8.68 -6.42 -2.17
C MET A 1 8.71 -4.95 -2.53
N ASP A 2 8.88 -4.62 -3.80
CA ASP A 2 8.96 -3.24 -4.27
C ASP A 2 7.57 -2.68 -4.61
N PHE A 3 7.53 -1.39 -4.91
CA PHE A 3 6.33 -0.66 -5.27
C PHE A 3 5.62 -1.27 -6.50
N GLU A 4 6.35 -1.67 -7.54
CA GLU A 4 5.77 -2.22 -8.77
C GLU A 4 5.03 -3.53 -8.49
N THR A 5 5.65 -4.43 -7.71
CA THR A 5 5.04 -5.71 -7.32
C THR A 5 3.78 -5.48 -6.47
N ILE A 6 3.83 -4.55 -5.50
CA ILE A 6 2.69 -4.23 -4.63
C ILE A 6 1.54 -3.62 -5.45
N SER A 7 1.85 -2.67 -6.35
CA SER A 7 0.87 -2.04 -7.23
C SER A 7 0.19 -3.04 -8.16
N PHE A 8 0.97 -3.97 -8.73
CA PHE A 8 0.45 -5.03 -9.59
C PHE A 8 -0.53 -5.94 -8.85
N PHE A 9 -0.14 -6.50 -7.69
CA PHE A 9 -1.04 -7.38 -6.92
C PHE A 9 -2.26 -6.64 -6.36
N TYR A 10 -2.12 -5.36 -6.02
CA TYR A 10 -3.26 -4.54 -5.60
C TYR A 10 -4.26 -4.35 -6.73
N GLY A 11 -3.78 -3.99 -7.93
CA GLY A 11 -4.62 -3.83 -9.11
C GLY A 11 -5.34 -5.11 -9.54
N LEU A 12 -4.76 -6.27 -9.23
CA LEU A 12 -5.40 -7.57 -9.46
C LEU A 12 -6.34 -8.00 -8.32
N GLY A 13 -6.38 -7.30 -7.19
CA GLY A 13 -7.17 -7.70 -6.02
C GLY A 13 -6.61 -8.90 -5.23
N TYR A 14 -5.34 -9.26 -5.45
CA TYR A 14 -4.65 -10.39 -4.80
C TYR A 14 -3.57 -9.97 -3.80
N LEU A 15 -3.46 -8.68 -3.48
CA LEU A 15 -2.47 -8.20 -2.52
C LEU A 15 -2.76 -8.76 -1.12
N THR A 16 -1.79 -9.47 -0.55
CA THR A 16 -1.84 -10.00 0.82
C THR A 16 -0.46 -9.84 1.46
N PRO A 17 -0.33 -9.17 2.63
CA PRO A 17 -1.37 -8.48 3.41
C PRO A 17 -2.02 -7.28 2.68
N ASN A 18 -2.95 -6.55 3.32
CA ASN A 18 -3.53 -5.36 2.68
C ASN A 18 -2.49 -4.25 2.44
N ILE A 19 -2.85 -3.26 1.63
CA ILE A 19 -1.92 -2.19 1.21
C ILE A 19 -1.53 -1.26 2.37
N GLU A 20 -2.38 -1.12 3.38
CA GLU A 20 -2.11 -0.37 4.60
C GLU A 20 -0.93 -0.98 5.37
N TRP A 21 -0.85 -2.31 5.45
CA TRP A 21 0.27 -3.01 6.08
C TRP A 21 1.59 -2.67 5.40
N TYR A 22 1.64 -2.71 4.06
CA TYR A 22 2.86 -2.35 3.32
C TYR A 22 3.31 -0.91 3.57
N THR A 23 2.35 0.00 3.77
CA THR A 23 2.64 1.40 4.09
C THR A 23 3.15 1.54 5.52
N GLN A 24 2.48 0.87 6.48
CA GLN A 24 2.85 0.88 7.90
C GLN A 24 4.27 0.37 8.16
N TYR A 25 4.71 -0.64 7.41
CA TYR A 25 6.03 -1.25 7.56
C TYR A 25 7.09 -0.64 6.63
N GLY A 26 6.76 0.43 5.90
CA GLY A 26 7.72 1.18 5.09
C GLY A 26 8.12 0.51 3.77
N PHE A 27 7.34 -0.46 3.28
CA PHE A 27 7.54 -1.02 1.93
C PHE A 27 7.11 -0.03 0.84
N ILE A 28 6.11 0.79 1.12
CA ILE A 28 5.70 1.92 0.27
C ILE A 28 5.52 3.17 1.14
N THR A 29 5.71 4.34 0.53
CA THR A 29 5.47 5.63 1.18
C THR A 29 3.97 5.98 1.19
N PRO A 30 3.52 6.91 2.04
CA PRO A 30 2.17 7.46 1.97
C PRO A 30 1.80 8.03 0.58
N ASP A 31 2.76 8.62 -0.13
CA ASP A 31 2.55 9.12 -1.50
C ASP A 31 2.31 7.98 -2.48
N GLN A 32 3.09 6.89 -2.38
CA GLN A 32 2.90 5.67 -3.17
C GLN A 32 1.57 4.97 -2.86
N TYR A 33 1.17 4.94 -1.58
CA TYR A 33 -0.16 4.47 -1.19
C TYR A 33 -1.27 5.29 -1.86
N LYS A 34 -1.13 6.62 -1.89
CA LYS A 34 -2.10 7.50 -2.55
C LYS A 34 -2.13 7.31 -4.05
N GLN A 35 -0.99 7.06 -4.68
CA GLN A 35 -0.92 6.73 -6.10
C GLN A 35 -1.67 5.43 -6.46
N ILE A 36 -1.55 4.40 -5.62
CA ILE A 36 -2.20 3.10 -5.87
C ILE A 36 -3.70 3.13 -5.54
N THR A 37 -4.07 3.74 -4.41
CA THR A 37 -5.44 3.64 -3.86
C THR A 37 -6.33 4.83 -4.18
N GLY A 38 -5.73 5.97 -4.55
CA GLY A 38 -6.43 7.26 -4.65
C GLY A 38 -6.80 7.89 -3.29
N LYS A 39 -6.37 7.30 -2.17
CA LYS A 39 -6.72 7.74 -0.81
C LYS A 39 -5.49 8.20 -0.05
N ASP A 40 -5.66 9.16 0.87
CA ASP A 40 -4.61 9.51 1.82
C ASP A 40 -4.42 8.36 2.84
N TYR A 41 -3.17 8.02 3.13
CA TYR A 41 -2.86 7.01 4.14
C TYR A 41 -3.10 7.59 5.54
N VAL A 42 -3.90 6.88 6.34
CA VAL A 42 -4.12 7.18 7.75
C VAL A 42 -3.50 6.06 8.56
N ALA A 43 -2.46 6.38 9.31
CA ALA A 43 -1.82 5.42 10.20
C ALA A 43 -2.83 4.95 11.27
N PRO A 44 -2.91 3.64 11.55
CA PRO A 44 -3.79 3.15 12.61
C PRO A 44 -3.38 3.76 13.95
N THR A 45 -4.34 4.37 14.64
CA THR A 45 -4.19 4.79 16.04
C THR A 45 -4.08 3.55 16.93
N LYS A 46 -3.03 3.49 17.75
CA LYS A 46 -2.76 2.40 18.71
C LYS A 46 -3.89 2.18 19.70
#